data_AF-A0AAW0G144-F1
#
_entry.id   AF-A0AAW0G144-F1
#
_cell.length_a   1.000
_cell.length_b   1.000
_cell.length_c   1.000
_cell.angle_alpha   90.00
_cell.angle_beta   90.00
_cell.angle_gamma   90.00
#
_symmetry.space_group_name_H-M   'P 1'
#
loop_
_entity.id
_entity.type
_entity.pdbx_description
1 polymer ?
#
loop_
_entity_poly.entity_id
_entity_poly.type
_entity_poly.pdbx_seq_one_letter_code
_entity_poly.pdbx_strand_id
1 'polypeptide(L)'
;MIRNTHAKNPQYTISAYSDNAAVFEGPQGYVWTPDFQTKEWKSIKETVHTLVKVETHNHPTAVSPFAGAATGSGGEIRDEGAVGRGSKSKAGLSGFSVSDLNIPNSRQPWERDIGKPNHIASSLDIMLEAPIGSAAFNNEFGRPAINGYFRTLTTEVENHKG
;
A
#
# COMPACT_ATOMS: atom_id res chain seq x y z
N MET A 1 18.55 10.23 -11.24
CA MET A 1 17.92 11.03 -10.17
C MET A 1 17.58 10.17 -8.94
N ILE A 2 16.70 9.16 -9.02
CA ILE A 2 16.32 8.33 -7.85
C ILE A 2 17.51 7.54 -7.25
N ARG A 3 18.24 6.75 -8.05
CA ARG A 3 19.42 6.00 -7.54
C ARG A 3 20.52 6.87 -6.92
N ASN A 4 20.54 8.18 -7.22
CA ASN A 4 21.52 9.10 -6.66
C ASN A 4 21.29 9.32 -5.15
N THR A 5 20.06 9.20 -4.64
CA THR A 5 19.79 9.34 -3.20
C THR A 5 20.51 8.25 -2.41
N HIS A 6 20.42 7.01 -2.88
CA HIS A 6 21.15 5.86 -2.36
C HIS A 6 22.66 6.01 -2.55
N ALA A 7 23.12 6.44 -3.75
CA ALA A 7 24.55 6.65 -3.99
C ALA A 7 25.18 7.69 -3.05
N LYS A 8 24.41 8.70 -2.62
CA LYS A 8 24.86 9.74 -1.68
C LYS A 8 24.66 9.35 -0.21
N ASN A 9 23.66 8.52 0.09
CA ASN A 9 23.31 8.12 1.46
C ASN A 9 23.04 6.60 1.51
N PRO A 10 24.07 5.74 1.39
CA PRO A 10 23.89 4.30 1.37
C PRO A 10 23.77 3.68 2.77
N GLN A 11 23.90 4.49 3.83
CA GLN A 11 23.94 3.96 5.21
C GLN A 11 22.69 3.14 5.53
N TYR A 12 22.89 2.04 6.25
CA TYR A 12 21.84 1.11 6.70
C TYR A 12 21.07 0.40 5.58
N THR A 13 21.42 0.55 4.31
CA THR A 13 20.77 -0.17 3.21
C THR A 13 21.42 -1.55 3.03
N ILE A 14 20.61 -2.61 3.07
CA ILE A 14 21.03 -3.98 2.77
C ILE A 14 20.75 -4.33 1.30
N SER A 15 19.58 -3.92 0.79
CA SER A 15 19.16 -4.16 -0.59
C SER A 15 18.36 -2.98 -1.13
N ALA A 16 18.70 -2.54 -2.34
CA ALA A 16 17.97 -1.53 -3.08
C ALA A 16 18.13 -1.76 -4.60
N TYR A 17 17.02 -1.69 -5.35
CA TYR A 17 16.98 -1.86 -6.81
C TYR A 17 17.41 -3.23 -7.35
N SER A 18 17.47 -4.24 -6.50
CA SER A 18 17.91 -5.60 -6.83
C SER A 18 16.87 -6.67 -6.50
N ASP A 19 15.70 -6.28 -6.00
CA ASP A 19 14.63 -7.18 -5.55
C ASP A 19 13.27 -6.44 -5.58
N ASN A 20 12.19 -7.13 -5.22
CA ASN A 20 10.83 -6.63 -5.19
C ASN A 20 10.59 -5.56 -4.10
N ALA A 21 11.44 -5.47 -3.07
CA ALA A 21 11.38 -4.47 -2.01
C ALA A 21 12.78 -3.96 -1.62
N ALA A 22 12.84 -2.80 -0.97
CA ALA A 22 14.06 -2.34 -0.32
C ALA A 22 14.20 -2.99 1.06
N VAL A 23 15.44 -3.23 1.51
CA VAL A 23 15.74 -3.79 2.83
C VAL A 23 16.73 -2.90 3.56
N PHE A 24 16.39 -2.56 4.79
CA PHE A 24 17.20 -1.79 5.72
C PHE A 24 17.70 -2.66 6.86
N GLU A 25 18.89 -2.32 7.37
CA GLU A 25 19.43 -2.84 8.61
C GLU A 25 18.42 -2.59 9.74
N GLY A 26 18.30 -3.59 10.61
CA GLY A 26 17.35 -3.56 11.71
C GLY A 26 18.03 -4.03 12.99
N PRO A 27 17.40 -3.83 14.14
CA PRO A 27 18.01 -4.11 15.42
C PRO A 27 18.11 -5.62 15.70
N GLN A 28 18.88 -5.98 16.73
CA GLN A 28 18.68 -7.28 17.38
C GLN A 28 17.28 -7.33 18.00
N GLY A 29 16.55 -8.39 17.70
CA GLY A 29 15.21 -8.65 18.21
C GLY A 29 15.04 -10.11 18.58
N TYR A 30 13.86 -10.41 19.13
CA TYR A 30 13.44 -11.76 19.43
C TYR A 30 12.36 -12.18 18.44
N VAL A 31 12.64 -13.22 17.66
CA VAL A 31 11.68 -13.82 16.72
C VAL A 31 11.03 -15.01 17.41
N TRP A 32 9.70 -14.97 17.55
CA TRP A 32 8.90 -16.05 18.10
C TRP A 32 8.41 -16.95 16.97
N THR A 33 8.92 -18.17 16.90
CA THR A 33 8.63 -19.13 15.82
C THR A 33 8.67 -20.56 16.35
N PRO A 34 7.87 -21.49 15.82
CA PRO A 34 7.97 -22.91 16.19
C PRO A 34 9.31 -23.50 15.76
N ASP A 35 9.88 -24.36 16.59
CA ASP A 35 10.97 -25.24 16.21
C ASP A 35 10.47 -26.30 15.22
N PHE A 36 11.24 -26.54 14.16
CA PHE A 36 10.83 -27.47 13.11
C PHE A 36 10.77 -28.92 13.59
N GLN A 37 11.65 -29.33 14.52
CA GLN A 37 11.73 -30.69 15.02
C GLN A 37 10.75 -30.92 16.18
N THR A 38 10.77 -30.06 17.19
CA THR A 38 9.96 -30.27 18.42
C THR A 38 8.53 -29.76 18.31
N LYS A 39 8.25 -28.86 17.35
CA LYS A 39 6.97 -28.13 17.20
C LYS A 39 6.63 -27.22 18.37
N GLU A 40 7.55 -27.01 19.30
CA GLU A 40 7.39 -26.08 20.40
C GLU A 40 7.77 -24.67 19.96
N TRP A 41 7.05 -23.67 20.47
CA TRP A 41 7.39 -22.29 20.20
C TRP A 41 8.63 -21.86 20.99
N LYS A 42 9.55 -21.16 20.33
CA LYS A 42 10.76 -20.64 20.95
C LYS A 42 11.06 -19.20 20.51
N SER A 43 11.81 -18.51 21.37
CA SER A 43 12.25 -17.13 21.16
C SER A 43 13.70 -17.15 20.71
N ILE A 44 13.96 -16.71 19.49
CA ILE A 44 15.29 -16.71 18.89
C ILE A 44 15.79 -15.27 18.88
N LYS A 45 16.93 -15.01 19.51
CA LYS A 45 17.58 -13.70 19.44
C LYS A 45 18.41 -13.61 18.15
N GLU A 46 18.02 -12.74 17.24
CA GLU A 46 18.70 -12.54 15.96
C GLU A 46 18.54 -11.10 15.45
N THR A 47 19.27 -10.73 14.40
CA THR A 47 19.10 -9.42 13.74
C THR A 47 17.86 -9.45 12.86
N VAL A 48 16.91 -8.56 13.11
CA VAL A 48 15.64 -8.51 12.37
C VAL A 48 15.64 -7.29 11.45
N HIS A 49 16.03 -7.51 10.20
CA HIS A 49 16.01 -6.48 9.15
C HIS A 49 14.59 -6.05 8.79
N THR A 50 14.46 -4.84 8.24
CA THR A 50 13.15 -4.28 7.85
C THR A 50 13.09 -4.13 6.34
N LEU A 51 12.06 -4.69 5.71
CA LEU A 51 11.75 -4.46 4.30
C LEU A 51 10.67 -3.39 4.15
N VAL A 52 10.66 -2.68 3.02
CA VAL A 52 9.63 -1.69 2.67
C VAL A 52 9.30 -1.77 1.19
N LYS A 53 8.01 -1.87 0.88
CA LYS A 53 7.43 -1.78 -0.46
C LYS A 53 6.14 -0.96 -0.41
N VAL A 54 5.83 -0.31 -1.52
CA VAL A 54 4.55 0.37 -1.76
C VAL A 54 4.18 0.12 -3.22
N GLU A 55 2.94 -0.26 -3.46
CA GLU A 55 2.38 -0.41 -4.81
C GLU A 55 1.13 0.45 -4.99
N THR A 56 0.73 0.60 -6.25
CA THR A 56 -0.50 1.28 -6.63
C THR A 56 -1.30 0.37 -7.54
N HIS A 57 -2.63 0.43 -7.47
CA HIS A 57 -3.52 -0.40 -8.27
C HIS A 57 -4.63 0.43 -8.92
N ASN A 58 -4.23 1.52 -9.60
CA ASN A 58 -5.10 2.63 -9.97
C ASN A 58 -6.17 2.24 -11.00
N HIS A 59 -5.75 1.71 -12.16
CA HIS A 59 -6.66 1.42 -13.27
C HIS A 59 -7.73 0.38 -12.90
N PRO A 60 -7.39 -0.77 -12.27
CA PRO A 60 -8.41 -1.73 -11.86
C PRO A 60 -9.35 -1.18 -10.79
N THR A 61 -8.86 -0.33 -9.88
CA THR A 61 -9.69 0.31 -8.86
C THR A 61 -10.69 1.30 -9.46
N ALA A 62 -10.35 1.97 -10.56
CA ALA A 62 -11.29 2.83 -11.28
C ALA A 62 -12.43 2.01 -11.94
N VAL A 63 -12.18 0.76 -12.32
CA VAL A 63 -13.18 -0.11 -12.98
C VAL A 63 -14.02 -0.90 -11.96
N SER A 64 -13.36 -1.50 -10.96
CA SER A 64 -13.99 -2.34 -9.94
C SER A 64 -13.30 -2.10 -8.59
N PRO A 65 -13.76 -1.12 -7.79
CA PRO A 65 -12.96 -0.59 -6.69
C PRO A 65 -12.63 -1.59 -5.59
N PHE A 66 -13.59 -2.43 -5.16
CA PHE A 66 -13.36 -3.45 -4.15
C PHE A 66 -12.24 -4.41 -4.57
N ALA A 67 -12.42 -5.10 -5.70
CA ALA A 67 -11.45 -6.08 -6.19
C ALA A 67 -10.10 -5.43 -6.55
N GLY A 68 -10.14 -4.22 -7.12
CA GLY A 68 -8.94 -3.45 -7.45
C GLY A 68 -8.09 -3.14 -6.22
N ALA A 69 -8.69 -2.68 -5.13
CA ALA A 69 -7.97 -2.37 -3.90
C ALA A 69 -7.54 -3.62 -3.11
N ALA A 70 -8.38 -4.66 -3.08
CA ALA A 70 -8.05 -5.93 -2.45
C ALA A 70 -6.82 -6.57 -3.10
N THR A 71 -6.82 -6.67 -4.44
CA THR A 71 -5.69 -7.24 -5.19
C THR A 71 -4.46 -6.33 -5.20
N GLY A 72 -4.63 -5.01 -5.04
CA GLY A 72 -3.53 -4.09 -4.77
C GLY A 72 -2.80 -4.43 -3.48
N SER A 73 -3.52 -4.61 -2.36
CA SER A 73 -2.93 -5.08 -1.11
C SER A 73 -2.31 -6.48 -1.25
N GLY A 74 -3.01 -7.39 -1.93
CA GLY A 74 -2.54 -8.76 -2.10
C GLY A 74 -1.30 -8.88 -2.99
N GLY A 75 -1.15 -8.05 -4.01
CA GLY A 75 0.06 -7.97 -4.84
C GLY A 75 1.26 -7.53 -4.03
N GLU A 76 1.10 -6.43 -3.30
CA GLU A 76 2.15 -5.86 -2.48
C GLU A 76 2.59 -6.82 -1.35
N ILE A 77 1.67 -7.49 -0.68
CA ILE A 77 1.98 -8.54 0.32
C ILE A 77 2.79 -9.70 -0.29
N ARG A 78 2.50 -10.11 -1.53
CA ARG A 78 3.28 -11.17 -2.20
C ARG A 78 4.71 -10.71 -2.48
N ASP A 79 4.87 -9.46 -2.88
CA ASP A 79 6.20 -8.88 -3.07
C ASP A 79 6.99 -8.86 -1.77
N GLU A 80 6.37 -8.44 -0.66
CA GLU A 80 6.99 -8.50 0.66
C GLU A 80 7.40 -9.91 1.06
N GLY A 81 6.60 -10.95 0.77
CA GLY A 81 6.91 -12.33 1.10
C GLY A 81 7.99 -12.98 0.22
N ALA A 82 8.18 -12.45 -0.99
CA ALA A 82 9.12 -12.96 -1.99
C ALA A 82 10.53 -12.34 -1.93
N VAL A 83 10.77 -11.38 -1.03
CA VAL A 83 12.10 -10.74 -0.89
C VAL A 83 13.16 -11.76 -0.46
N GLY A 84 14.30 -11.73 -1.13
CA GLY A 84 15.44 -12.60 -0.88
C GLY A 84 15.12 -14.09 -1.08
N ARG A 85 15.08 -14.83 0.03
CA ARG A 85 14.78 -16.27 0.05
C ARG A 85 13.49 -16.59 0.81
N GLY A 86 12.64 -15.57 1.00
CA GLY A 86 11.44 -15.62 1.82
C GLY A 86 11.55 -14.68 3.01
N SER A 87 10.46 -13.94 3.24
CA SER A 87 10.33 -12.94 4.30
C SER A 87 8.89 -12.91 4.82
N LYS A 88 8.63 -12.06 5.83
CA LYS A 88 7.34 -12.00 6.51
C LYS A 88 6.81 -10.56 6.57
N SER A 89 5.64 -10.36 5.98
CA SER A 89 4.85 -9.14 6.11
C SER A 89 4.51 -8.83 7.58
N LYS A 90 4.58 -7.56 7.96
CA LYS A 90 4.35 -7.13 9.35
C LYS A 90 3.23 -6.11 9.52
N ALA A 91 3.22 -5.05 8.72
CA ALA A 91 2.20 -4.01 8.80
C ALA A 91 2.06 -3.33 7.43
N GLY A 92 0.85 -2.90 7.09
CA GLY A 92 0.54 -2.22 5.85
C GLY A 92 0.13 -0.76 6.07
N LEU A 93 0.02 -0.04 4.95
CA LEU A 93 -0.62 1.27 4.87
C LEU A 93 -1.57 1.30 3.68
N SER A 94 -2.55 2.21 3.68
CA SER A 94 -3.46 2.39 2.55
C SER A 94 -3.60 3.85 2.16
N GLY A 95 -3.61 4.15 0.87
CA GLY A 95 -3.62 5.50 0.35
C GLY A 95 -4.63 5.66 -0.77
N PHE A 96 -5.49 6.68 -0.68
CA PHE A 96 -6.51 6.96 -1.70
C PHE A 96 -6.48 8.43 -2.11
N SER A 97 -6.39 8.67 -3.41
CA SER A 97 -6.62 9.98 -4.03
C SER A 97 -7.77 9.83 -5.02
N VAL A 98 -8.82 10.62 -4.85
CA VAL A 98 -10.00 10.62 -5.73
C VAL A 98 -10.42 12.05 -6.04
N SER A 99 -11.35 12.23 -6.97
CA SER A 99 -12.02 13.52 -7.20
C SER A 99 -12.96 13.85 -6.03
N ASP A 100 -13.74 14.91 -6.16
CA ASP A 100 -14.71 15.31 -5.15
C ASP A 100 -15.78 14.23 -4.99
N LEU A 101 -16.19 13.99 -3.74
CA LEU A 101 -17.10 12.89 -3.43
C LEU A 101 -18.51 13.18 -3.92
N ASN A 102 -18.93 14.45 -3.92
CA ASN A 102 -20.27 14.88 -4.30
C ASN A 102 -21.35 14.06 -3.57
N ILE A 103 -21.20 13.91 -2.25
CA ILE A 103 -22.10 13.09 -1.42
C ILE A 103 -23.54 13.61 -1.54
N PRO A 104 -24.53 12.77 -1.90
CA PRO A 104 -25.92 13.18 -2.00
C PRO A 104 -26.42 13.83 -0.71
N ASN A 105 -27.07 14.98 -0.81
CA ASN A 105 -27.57 15.79 0.31
C ASN A 105 -26.48 16.30 1.29
N SER A 106 -25.19 16.20 0.96
CA SER A 106 -24.09 16.68 1.79
C SER A 106 -22.95 17.33 0.98
N ARG A 107 -23.32 17.88 -0.20
CA ARG A 107 -22.37 18.51 -1.11
C ARG A 107 -21.73 19.75 -0.48
N GLN A 108 -20.42 19.88 -0.61
CA GLN A 108 -19.66 21.01 -0.06
C GLN A 108 -19.52 22.16 -1.09
N PRO A 109 -19.35 23.42 -0.64
CA PRO A 109 -19.33 24.58 -1.54
C PRO A 109 -18.20 24.58 -2.59
N TRP A 110 -17.11 23.85 -2.34
CA TRP A 110 -15.97 23.75 -3.25
C TRP A 110 -16.11 22.60 -4.25
N GLU A 111 -17.05 21.67 -4.06
CA GLU A 111 -17.13 20.47 -4.89
C GLU A 111 -17.59 20.78 -6.31
N ARG A 112 -16.94 20.17 -7.30
CA ARG A 112 -17.29 20.32 -8.73
C ARG A 112 -17.90 19.03 -9.26
N ASP A 113 -18.97 19.16 -10.03
CA ASP A 113 -19.52 18.06 -10.83
C ASP A 113 -19.10 18.26 -12.29
N ILE A 114 -18.14 17.45 -12.73
CA ILE A 114 -17.60 17.44 -14.10
C ILE A 114 -18.04 16.19 -14.88
N GLY A 115 -18.94 15.39 -14.30
CA GLY A 115 -19.30 14.07 -14.79
C GLY A 115 -18.16 13.04 -14.66
N LYS A 116 -18.37 11.85 -15.22
CA LYS A 116 -17.38 10.78 -15.33
C LYS A 116 -17.68 9.89 -16.55
N PRO A 117 -16.69 9.18 -17.11
CA PRO A 117 -16.96 8.11 -18.07
C PRO A 117 -17.88 7.03 -17.48
N ASN A 118 -18.79 6.51 -18.29
CA ASN A 118 -19.79 5.52 -17.84
C ASN A 118 -19.17 4.19 -17.37
N HIS A 119 -17.96 3.86 -17.83
CA HIS A 119 -17.29 2.59 -17.55
C HIS A 119 -16.35 2.63 -16.33
N ILE A 120 -16.29 3.75 -15.59
CA ILE A 120 -15.53 3.87 -14.34
C ILE A 120 -16.44 4.21 -13.16
N ALA A 121 -16.04 3.80 -11.97
CA ALA A 121 -16.68 4.15 -10.71
C ALA A 121 -16.58 5.66 -10.43
N SER A 122 -17.56 6.24 -9.71
CA SER A 122 -17.42 7.60 -9.18
C SER A 122 -16.40 7.64 -8.05
N SER A 123 -15.98 8.85 -7.67
CA SER A 123 -15.10 9.02 -6.49
C SER A 123 -15.76 8.55 -5.20
N LEU A 124 -17.08 8.75 -5.08
CA LEU A 124 -17.87 8.21 -3.98
C LEU A 124 -17.88 6.68 -3.99
N ASP A 125 -18.17 6.05 -5.13
CA ASP A 125 -18.20 4.59 -5.26
C ASP A 125 -16.83 3.98 -4.92
N ILE A 126 -15.74 4.61 -5.36
CA ILE A 126 -14.38 4.19 -5.01
C ILE A 126 -14.20 4.23 -3.49
N MET A 127 -14.59 5.32 -2.82
CA MET A 127 -14.40 5.44 -1.37
C MET A 127 -15.37 4.59 -0.53
N LEU A 128 -16.49 4.16 -1.10
CA LEU A 128 -17.40 3.20 -0.46
C LEU A 128 -16.87 1.76 -0.57
N GLU A 129 -16.25 1.39 -1.69
CA GLU A 129 -15.90 0.00 -1.99
C GLU A 129 -14.40 -0.33 -1.82
N ALA A 130 -13.50 0.55 -2.27
CA ALA A 130 -12.06 0.28 -2.30
C ALA A 130 -11.43 0.16 -0.90
N PRO A 131 -11.73 1.03 0.10
CA PRO A 131 -11.22 0.85 1.45
C PRO A 131 -11.67 -0.48 2.07
N ILE A 132 -12.90 -0.93 1.80
CA ILE A 132 -13.41 -2.22 2.28
C ILE A 132 -12.66 -3.37 1.61
N GLY A 133 -12.43 -3.30 0.29
CA GLY A 133 -11.64 -4.32 -0.42
C GLY A 133 -10.19 -4.43 0.11
N SER A 134 -9.51 -3.30 0.30
CA SER A 134 -8.17 -3.25 0.90
C SER A 134 -8.16 -3.82 2.33
N ALA A 135 -9.14 -3.41 3.16
CA ALA A 135 -9.27 -3.89 4.53
C ALA A 135 -9.59 -5.38 4.59
N ALA A 136 -10.48 -5.88 3.72
CA ALA A 136 -10.84 -7.29 3.64
C ALA A 136 -9.60 -8.17 3.41
N PHE A 137 -8.75 -7.79 2.44
CA PHE A 137 -7.53 -8.54 2.18
C PHE A 137 -6.55 -8.49 3.37
N ASN A 138 -6.30 -7.30 3.93
CA ASN A 138 -5.39 -7.16 5.07
C ASN A 138 -5.90 -7.93 6.32
N ASN A 139 -7.21 -7.91 6.57
CA ASN A 139 -7.85 -8.59 7.69
C ASN A 139 -7.80 -10.11 7.52
N GLU A 140 -8.19 -10.62 6.35
CA GLU A 140 -8.20 -12.07 6.08
C GLU A 140 -6.79 -12.65 6.06
N PHE A 141 -5.83 -11.92 5.49
CA PHE A 141 -4.42 -12.31 5.51
C PHE A 141 -3.79 -12.22 6.91
N GLY A 142 -4.26 -11.29 7.74
CA GLY A 142 -3.74 -11.08 9.10
C GLY A 142 -2.57 -10.09 9.18
N ARG A 143 -2.57 -9.04 8.35
CA ARG A 143 -1.60 -7.93 8.43
C ARG A 143 -2.31 -6.65 8.89
N PRO A 144 -1.91 -6.03 10.02
CA PRO A 144 -2.52 -4.77 10.46
C PRO A 144 -2.18 -3.61 9.50
N ALA A 145 -3.20 -2.86 9.07
CA ALA A 145 -3.02 -1.58 8.40
C ALA A 145 -2.94 -0.46 9.44
N ILE A 146 -1.76 0.16 9.60
CA ILE A 146 -1.45 1.05 10.73
C ILE A 146 -1.30 2.52 10.34
N ASN A 147 -1.34 2.84 9.05
CA ASN A 147 -1.20 4.19 8.56
C ASN A 147 -1.92 4.35 7.22
N GLY A 148 -2.12 5.58 6.78
CA GLY A 148 -2.70 5.86 5.49
C GLY A 148 -2.87 7.33 5.17
N TYR A 149 -3.36 7.61 3.97
CA TYR A 149 -3.79 8.94 3.59
C TYR A 149 -5.07 8.86 2.75
N PHE A 150 -5.87 9.91 2.82
CA PHE A 150 -7.03 10.10 1.97
C PHE A 150 -7.07 11.55 1.51
N ARG A 151 -7.16 11.75 0.19
CA ARG A 151 -7.22 13.06 -0.44
C ARG A 151 -8.33 13.12 -1.48
N THR A 152 -9.11 14.20 -1.45
CA THR A 152 -9.98 14.62 -2.55
C THR A 152 -9.36 15.82 -3.26
N LEU A 153 -9.44 15.85 -4.59
CA LEU A 153 -9.11 17.05 -5.36
C LEU A 153 -9.79 17.00 -6.73
N THR A 154 -10.69 17.95 -6.97
CA THR A 154 -11.14 18.31 -8.33
C THR A 154 -10.90 19.79 -8.53
N THR A 155 -10.04 20.13 -9.49
CA THR A 155 -9.74 21.53 -9.80
C THR A 155 -9.56 21.70 -11.29
N GLU A 156 -9.88 22.89 -11.77
CA GLU A 156 -9.40 23.35 -13.06
C GLU A 156 -7.90 23.61 -12.96
N VAL A 157 -7.19 23.20 -14.00
CA VAL A 157 -5.75 23.45 -14.17
C VAL A 157 -5.54 23.99 -15.57
N GLU A 158 -4.70 25.01 -15.70
CA GLU A 158 -4.17 25.38 -17.01
C GLU A 158 -3.24 24.28 -17.48
N ASN A 159 -3.47 23.80 -18.70
CA ASN A 159 -2.57 22.81 -19.28
C ASN A 159 -1.29 23.51 -19.77
N HIS A 160 -0.27 22.75 -20.17
CA HIS A 160 1.01 23.31 -20.62
C HIS A 160 0.93 24.27 -21.84
N LYS A 161 -0.21 24.36 -22.51
CA LYS A 161 -0.47 25.23 -23.67
C LYS A 161 -1.23 26.52 -23.31
N GLY A 162 -1.53 26.75 -22.03
CA GLY A 162 -2.53 27.74 -21.59
C GLY A 162 -3.94 27.27 -21.98
#